data_AF-A0A5J4PR09-F1
#
_entry.id   AF-A0A5J4PR09-F1
#
_cell.length_a   1.000
_cell.length_b   1.000
_cell.length_c   1.000
_cell.angle_alpha   90.00
_cell.angle_beta   90.00
_cell.angle_gamma   90.00
#
_symmetry.space_group_name_H-M   'P 1'
#
loop_
_entity.id
_entity.type
_entity.pdbx_description
1 polymer ?
#
loop_
_entity_poly.entity_id
_entity_poly.type
_entity_poly.pdbx_seq_one_letter_code
_entity_poly.pdbx_strand_id
1 'polypeptide(L)' 'EERRKEEIIEAAEIQIKYQGYIHRERMIADKLMRLENIKIKDRFDYNTIQSLSTEARQKLIKINPETIAQA' A
#
# COMPACT_ATOMS: atom_id res chain seq x y z
N GLU A 1 -29.29 17.05 -22.89
CA GLU A 1 -27.98 17.71 -23.01
C GLU A 1 -27.60 18.48 -21.75
N GLU A 2 -28.53 19.23 -21.17
CA GLU A 2 -28.29 20.04 -19.97
C GLU A 2 -27.83 19.24 -18.73
N ARG A 3 -28.49 18.12 -18.41
CA ARG A 3 -28.04 17.21 -17.33
C ARG A 3 -26.61 16.68 -17.52
N ARG A 4 -26.23 16.36 -18.75
CA ARG A 4 -24.88 15.87 -19.05
C ARG A 4 -23.82 16.95 -18.82
N LYS A 5 -24.18 18.22 -19.06
CA LYS A 5 -23.30 19.36 -18.79
C LYS A 5 -23.11 19.54 -17.27
N GLU A 6 -24.18 19.38 -16.49
CA GLU A 6 -24.13 19.43 -15.02
C GLU A 6 -23.25 18.32 -14.45
N GLU A 7 -23.42 17.08 -14.89
CA GLU A 7 -22.59 15.93 -14.47
C GLU A 7 -21.10 16.17 -14.75
N ILE A 8 -20.77 16.75 -15.91
CA ILE A 8 -19.37 17.06 -16.27
C ILE A 8 -18.79 18.14 -15.35
N ILE A 9 -19.58 19.18 -15.04
CA ILE A 9 -19.15 20.26 -14.14
C ILE A 9 -18.93 19.72 -12.74
N GLU A 10 -19.85 18.91 -12.22
CA GLU A 10 -19.73 18.26 -10.92
C GLU A 10 -18.50 17.35 -10.86
N ALA A 11 -18.29 16.50 -11.86
CA ALA A 11 -17.13 15.63 -11.92
C ALA A 11 -15.81 16.42 -11.97
N ALA A 12 -15.76 17.51 -12.73
CA ALA A 12 -14.59 18.38 -12.77
C ALA A 12 -14.34 19.06 -11.41
N GLU A 13 -15.39 19.55 -10.75
CA GLU A 13 -15.30 20.16 -9.43
C GLU A 13 -14.79 19.17 -8.38
N ILE A 14 -15.32 17.93 -8.37
CA ILE A 14 -14.86 16.85 -7.50
C ILE A 14 -13.38 16.55 -7.79
N GLN A 15 -13.00 16.38 -9.05
CA GLN A 15 -11.61 16.08 -9.41
C GLN A 15 -10.66 17.16 -8.93
N ILE A 16 -10.99 18.43 -9.11
CA ILE A 16 -10.15 19.56 -8.66
C ILE A 16 -10.09 19.60 -7.13
N LYS A 17 -11.24 19.55 -6.44
CA LYS A 17 -11.30 19.60 -4.97
C LYS A 17 -10.51 18.47 -4.32
N TYR A 18 -10.56 17.26 -4.89
CA TYR A 18 -9.94 16.07 -4.31
C TYR A 18 -8.61 15.69 -4.96
N GLN A 19 -8.09 16.45 -5.91
CA GLN A 19 -6.87 16.11 -6.66
C GLN A 19 -5.70 15.73 -5.75
N GLY A 20 -5.46 16.53 -4.70
CA GLY A 20 -4.36 16.27 -3.76
C GLY A 20 -4.54 15.00 -2.94
N TYR A 21 -5.76 14.69 -2.52
CA TYR A 21 -6.08 13.47 -1.78
C TYR A 21 -5.97 12.24 -2.69
N ILE A 22 -6.57 12.30 -3.89
CA ILE A 22 -6.49 11.23 -4.89
C ILE A 22 -5.02 10.95 -5.24
N HIS A 23 -4.20 11.99 -5.41
CA HIS A 23 -2.78 11.82 -5.69
C HIS A 23 -2.05 11.13 -4.52
N ARG A 24 -2.33 11.54 -3.28
CA ARG A 24 -1.74 10.91 -2.09
C ARG A 24 -2.14 9.43 -1.96
N GLU A 25 -3.41 9.12 -2.13
CA GLU A 25 -3.90 7.75 -2.08
C GLU A 25 -3.30 6.89 -3.19
N ARG A 26 -3.16 7.43 -4.41
CA ARG A 26 -2.46 6.74 -5.50
C ARG A 26 -1.00 6.43 -5.14
N MET A 27 -0.27 7.39 -4.57
CA MET A 27 1.12 7.14 -4.14
C MET A 27 1.21 6.06 -3.05
N ILE A 28 0.26 6.03 -2.12
CA ILE A 28 0.19 4.99 -1.08
C ILE A 28 -0.11 3.62 -1.71
N ALA A 29 -1.10 3.55 -2.61
CA ALA A 29 -1.45 2.34 -3.34
C ALA A 29 -0.27 1.81 -4.16
N ASP A 30 0.43 2.68 -4.90
CA ASP A 30 1.60 2.31 -5.69
C ASP A 30 2.73 1.76 -4.81
N LYS A 31 2.96 2.37 -3.63
CA LYS A 31 3.95 1.87 -2.67
C LYS A 31 3.55 0.50 -2.13
N LEU A 32 2.29 0.31 -1.74
CA LEU A 32 1.79 -0.98 -1.26
C LEU A 32 1.89 -2.07 -2.32
N MET A 33 1.51 -1.77 -3.56
CA MET A 33 1.64 -2.70 -4.69
C MET A 33 3.09 -3.12 -4.92
N ARG A 34 4.06 -2.18 -4.80
CA ARG A 34 5.48 -2.52 -4.90
C ARG A 34 5.90 -3.50 -3.80
N LEU A 35 5.46 -3.29 -2.55
CA LEU A 35 5.79 -4.17 -1.44
C LEU A 35 5.10 -5.55 -1.54
N GLU A 36 3.88 -5.60 -2.05
CA GLU A 36 3.13 -6.85 -2.25
C GLU A 36 3.78 -7.74 -3.33
N ASN A 37 4.45 -7.14 -4.30
CA ASN A 37 5.18 -7.89 -5.33
C ASN A 37 6.53 -8.47 -4.84
N ILE A 38 7.01 -8.08 -3.66
CA ILE A 38 8.26 -8.61 -3.09
C ILE A 38 7.95 -9.83 -2.23
N LYS A 39 8.20 -11.03 -2.77
CA LYS A 39 7.98 -12.32 -2.09
C LYS A 39 9.12 -12.65 -1.12
N ILE A 40 8.78 -13.02 0.11
CA ILE A 40 9.78 -13.26 1.18
C ILE A 40 9.62 -14.55 1.97
N LYS A 41 8.49 -15.24 1.80
CA LYS A 41 8.25 -16.50 2.50
C LYS A 41 9.38 -17.49 2.27
N ASP A 42 9.84 -18.09 3.36
CA ASP A 42 10.94 -19.06 3.40
C ASP A 42 12.28 -18.55 2.82
N ARG A 43 12.45 -17.23 2.65
CA ARG A 43 13.69 -16.64 2.11
C ARG A 43 14.65 -16.12 3.17
N PHE A 44 14.18 -15.95 4.40
CA PHE A 44 14.96 -15.35 5.48
C PHE A 44 14.95 -16.25 6.71
N ASP A 45 16.12 -16.45 7.31
CA ASP A 45 16.19 -16.80 8.72
C ASP A 45 16.11 -15.51 9.54
N TYR A 46 14.91 -15.17 10.00
CA TYR A 46 14.71 -13.94 10.77
C TYR A 46 15.53 -13.92 12.07
N ASN A 47 15.96 -15.07 12.61
CA ASN A 47 16.78 -15.12 13.82
C ASN A 47 18.14 -14.46 13.64
N THR A 48 18.67 -14.45 12.41
CA THR A 48 19.99 -13.87 12.12
C THR A 48 19.94 -12.36 11.93
N ILE A 49 18.75 -11.76 11.82
CA ILE A 49 18.58 -10.33 11.57
C ILE A 49 18.61 -9.57 12.91
N GLN A 50 19.80 -9.09 13.27
CA GLN A 50 20.05 -8.39 14.54
C GLN A 50 19.38 -7.01 14.63
N SER A 51 19.10 -6.38 13.49
CA SER A 51 18.43 -5.06 13.42
C SER A 51 16.94 -5.13 13.77
N LEU A 52 16.33 -6.31 13.77
CA LEU A 52 14.96 -6.50 14.22
C LEU A 52 14.90 -6.66 15.74
N SER A 53 13.81 -6.19 16.35
CA SER A 53 13.55 -6.52 17.77
C SER A 53 13.25 -8.00 17.94
N THR A 54 13.42 -8.52 19.15
CA THR A 54 13.06 -9.91 19.46
C THR A 54 11.59 -10.19 19.19
N GLU A 55 10.69 -9.25 19.52
CA GLU A 55 9.25 -9.38 19.25
C GLU A 55 8.96 -9.42 17.74
N ALA A 56 9.60 -8.54 16.96
CA ALA A 56 9.43 -8.51 15.50
C ALA A 56 9.88 -9.83 14.87
N ARG A 57 11.05 -10.37 15.27
CA ARG A 57 11.53 -11.68 14.81
C ARG A 57 10.52 -12.79 15.14
N GLN A 58 10.02 -12.84 16.37
CA GLN A 58 9.05 -13.85 16.78
C GLN A 58 7.76 -13.79 15.95
N LYS A 59 7.25 -12.58 15.69
CA LYS A 59 6.07 -12.37 14.85
C LYS A 59 6.32 -12.83 13.41
N LEU A 60 7.43 -12.43 12.81
CA LEU A 60 7.77 -12.78 11.42
C LEU A 60 8.02 -14.27 11.24
N ILE A 61 8.66 -14.94 12.19
CA ILE A 61 8.83 -16.40 12.18
C ILE A 61 7.49 -17.11 12.29
N LYS A 62 6.61 -16.63 13.17
CA LYS A 62 5.29 -17.24 13.40
C LYS A 62 4.34 -17.04 12.20
N ILE A 63 4.34 -15.85 11.62
CA ILE A 63 3.45 -15.48 10.51
C ILE A 63 4.01 -16.01 9.18
N ASN A 64 5.34 -15.96 9.01
CA ASN A 64 6.07 -16.30 7.78
C ASN A 64 5.37 -15.73 6.52
N PRO A 65 5.28 -14.39 6.42
CA PRO A 65 4.43 -13.71 5.45
C PRO A 65 4.85 -14.00 4.01
N GLU A 66 3.87 -14.03 3.10
CA GLU A 66 4.12 -14.27 1.67
C GLU A 66 4.93 -13.12 1.04
N THR A 67 4.65 -11.88 1.47
CA THR A 67 5.15 -10.64 0.87
C THR A 67 5.70 -9.68 1.92
N ILE A 68 6.54 -8.73 1.51
CA ILE A 68 6.96 -7.63 2.40
C ILE A 68 5.76 -6.80 2.87
N ALA A 69 4.72 -6.62 2.05
CA ALA A 69 3.56 -5.85 2.46
C ALA A 69 2.75 -6.51 3.60
N GLN A 70 2.84 -7.84 3.73
CA GLN A 70 2.19 -8.58 4.83
C GLN A 70 3.03 -8.65 6.11
N ALA A 71 4.32 -8.32 6.04
CA ALA A 71 5.29 -8.42 7.13
C ALA A 71 5.18 -7.24 8.11
#